data_AF-A0A3R6M800-F1
#
_entry.id   AF-A0A3R6M800-F1
#
_cell.length_a   1.000
_cell.length_b   1.000
_cell.length_c   1.000
_cell.angle_alpha   90.00
_cell.angle_beta   90.00
_cell.angle_gamma   90.00
#
_symmetry.space_group_name_H-M   'P 1'
#
loop_
_entity.id
_entity.type
_entity.pdbx_description
1 polymer ?
#
loop_
_entity_poly.entity_id
_entity_poly.type
_entity_poly.pdbx_seq_one_letter_code
_entity_poly.pdbx_strand_id
1 'polypeptide(L)'
;MAQTKYIHVSFDVVDTFKPRVPKSRIEGEDDTIPRICVSNRILDCVNAMPSGPETIQAMQQLGLPAIIHAYYMQAQEIWNTEAIIQYVPDARCYGESWVRTVPTHVHRVDYQVLEPQFYQTKTGPLRLLGAQFKRRPFSDNVTRLADLFRLHDSSTFARLMRKYGYAKVMFNLKDEFLRLLDTKTESQEKELNHG
;
A
#
# COMPACT_ATOMS: atom_id res chain seq x y z
N MET A 1 25.50 7.56 16.39
CA MET A 1 24.97 6.52 15.50
C MET A 1 23.56 6.92 15.10
N ALA A 2 23.20 6.87 13.81
CA ALA A 2 21.83 7.17 13.39
C ALA A 2 20.88 6.08 13.92
N GLN A 3 19.79 6.47 14.57
CA GLN A 3 18.78 5.53 15.04
C GLN A 3 18.13 4.83 13.83
N THR A 4 18.18 3.50 13.79
CA THR A 4 17.50 2.70 12.76
C THR A 4 16.01 2.97 12.81
N LYS A 5 15.43 3.29 11.65
CA LYS A 5 13.99 3.54 11.52
C LYS A 5 13.29 2.24 11.15
N TYR A 6 12.19 1.92 11.82
CA TYR A 6 11.31 0.82 11.46
C TYR A 6 10.02 1.40 10.90
N ILE A 7 9.82 1.22 9.60
CA ILE A 7 8.74 1.82 8.83
C ILE A 7 7.82 0.70 8.37
N HIS A 8 6.54 0.81 8.69
CA HIS A 8 5.48 0.05 8.04
C HIS A 8 4.77 0.97 7.04
N VAL A 9 4.35 0.44 5.90
CA VAL A 9 3.57 1.22 4.91
C VAL A 9 2.24 0.55 4.62
N SER A 10 1.22 1.36 4.33
CA SER A 10 -0.11 0.89 3.96
C SER A 10 -0.78 1.90 3.02
N PHE A 11 -1.67 1.44 2.15
CA PHE A 11 -2.61 2.29 1.43
C PHE A 11 -3.89 2.57 2.22
N ASP A 12 -4.17 1.76 3.25
CA ASP A 12 -5.24 1.96 4.19
C ASP A 12 -4.74 2.74 5.42
N VAL A 13 -5.59 3.60 5.98
CA VAL A 13 -5.37 4.17 7.32
C VAL A 13 -5.51 3.06 8.36
N VAL A 14 -4.51 2.92 9.24
CA VAL A 14 -4.43 1.88 10.27
C VAL A 14 -4.51 2.54 11.63
N ASP A 15 -5.58 2.24 12.37
CA ASP A 15 -5.83 2.82 13.69
C ASP A 15 -5.00 2.15 14.79
N THR A 16 -4.80 0.84 14.69
CA THR A 16 -4.13 0.04 15.71
C THR A 16 -3.14 -0.94 15.11
N PHE A 17 -1.95 -1.00 15.67
CA PHE A 17 -0.92 -1.97 15.31
C PHE A 17 -0.81 -3.05 16.37
N LYS A 18 -1.03 -4.30 15.94
CA LYS A 18 -0.72 -5.49 16.72
C LYS A 18 -0.09 -6.54 15.82
N PRO A 19 0.95 -7.24 16.30
CA PRO A 19 1.52 -8.39 15.58
C PRO A 19 0.43 -9.40 15.24
N ARG A 20 0.42 -9.85 13.98
CA ARG A 20 -0.55 -10.81 13.45
C ARG A 20 0.13 -11.72 12.45
N VAL A 21 -0.39 -12.92 12.25
CA VAL A 21 0.01 -13.72 11.09
C VAL A 21 -0.53 -13.01 9.84
N PRO A 22 0.33 -12.60 8.88
CA PRO A 22 -0.13 -11.95 7.65
C PRO A 22 -1.10 -12.86 6.89
N LYS A 23 -2.17 -12.31 6.31
CA LYS A 23 -3.15 -13.11 5.55
C LYS A 23 -2.72 -13.42 4.11
N SER A 24 -1.90 -12.54 3.55
CA SER A 24 -1.27 -12.69 2.25
C SER A 24 0.22 -12.79 2.49
N ARG A 25 0.85 -13.80 1.88
CA ARG A 25 2.25 -14.19 2.09
C ARG A 25 2.81 -14.71 0.77
N ILE A 26 4.11 -14.62 0.58
CA ILE A 26 4.75 -15.31 -0.55
C ILE A 26 4.87 -16.81 -0.26
N GLU A 27 5.04 -17.61 -1.31
CA GLU A 27 5.30 -19.04 -1.15
C GLU A 27 6.58 -19.26 -0.33
N GLY A 28 6.52 -20.12 0.68
CA GLY A 28 7.65 -20.40 1.58
C GLY A 28 7.83 -19.42 2.74
N GLU A 29 7.01 -18.37 2.85
CA GLU A 29 6.99 -17.49 4.02
C GLU A 29 6.27 -18.15 5.20
N ASP A 30 6.84 -18.01 6.41
CA ASP A 30 6.27 -18.55 7.66
C ASP A 30 4.82 -18.10 7.87
N ASP A 31 3.95 -19.01 8.25
CA ASP A 31 2.53 -18.76 8.47
C ASP A 31 2.09 -18.92 9.92
N THR A 32 3.03 -19.00 10.86
CA THR A 32 2.74 -19.29 12.27
C THR A 32 3.07 -18.14 13.21
N ILE A 33 4.08 -17.32 12.89
CA ILE A 33 4.68 -16.37 13.83
C ILE A 33 4.04 -14.97 13.65
N PRO A 34 3.30 -14.40 14.63
CA PRO A 34 2.57 -13.13 14.43
C PRO A 34 3.47 -11.90 14.40
N ARG A 35 3.55 -11.12 13.32
CA ARG A 35 4.46 -9.95 13.17
C ARG A 35 3.78 -8.69 12.64
N ILE A 36 4.50 -7.58 12.70
CA ILE A 36 4.32 -6.43 11.80
C ILE A 36 5.60 -6.33 10.96
N CYS A 37 5.46 -6.44 9.63
CA CYS A 37 6.56 -6.30 8.69
C CYS A 37 6.93 -4.82 8.57
N VAL A 38 8.23 -4.54 8.73
CA VAL A 38 8.80 -3.19 8.66
C VAL A 38 10.10 -3.22 7.87
N SER A 39 10.52 -2.08 7.32
CA SER A 39 11.87 -1.89 6.77
C SER A 39 12.36 -0.47 7.10
N ASN A 40 13.60 -0.14 6.75
CA ASN A 40 14.19 1.17 7.02
C ASN A 40 14.00 2.18 5.87
N ARG A 41 13.45 1.74 4.73
CA ARG A 41 13.18 2.56 3.54
C ARG A 41 11.75 2.35 3.05
N ILE A 42 11.05 3.46 2.76
CA ILE A 42 9.67 3.42 2.22
C ILE A 42 9.61 2.62 0.92
N LEU A 43 10.60 2.81 0.03
CA LEU A 43 10.68 2.08 -1.24
C LEU A 43 10.68 0.56 -1.03
N ASP A 44 11.46 0.08 -0.06
CA ASP A 44 11.59 -1.34 0.22
C ASP A 44 10.31 -1.88 0.88
N CYS A 45 9.68 -1.09 1.76
CA CYS A 45 8.37 -1.41 2.33
C CYS A 45 7.29 -1.55 1.23
N VAL A 46 7.30 -0.68 0.22
CA VAL A 46 6.34 -0.72 -0.89
C VAL A 46 6.54 -1.98 -1.73
N ASN A 47 7.79 -2.35 -2.02
CA ASN A 47 8.07 -3.56 -2.81
C ASN A 47 7.79 -4.86 -2.05
N ALA A 48 7.96 -4.88 -0.73
CA ALA A 48 7.60 -6.04 0.11
C ALA A 48 6.08 -6.15 0.35
N MET A 49 5.32 -5.08 0.15
CA MET A 49 3.87 -5.10 0.34
C MET A 49 3.18 -5.87 -0.82
N PRO A 50 2.23 -6.77 -0.52
CA PRO A 50 1.45 -7.44 -1.54
C PRO A 50 0.77 -6.45 -2.50
N SER A 51 1.06 -6.59 -3.80
CA SER A 51 0.56 -5.73 -4.87
C SER A 51 0.90 -4.24 -4.71
N GLY A 52 1.99 -3.92 -3.99
CA GLY A 52 2.36 -2.54 -3.67
C GLY A 52 2.62 -1.67 -4.91
N PRO A 53 3.61 -2.03 -5.75
CA PRO A 53 3.90 -1.30 -6.98
C PRO A 53 2.68 -1.22 -7.93
N GLU A 54 1.93 -2.32 -8.08
CA GLU A 54 0.75 -2.37 -8.94
C GLU A 54 -0.36 -1.45 -8.46
N THR A 55 -0.52 -1.29 -7.14
CA THR A 55 -1.49 -0.36 -6.58
C THR A 55 -1.12 1.09 -6.91
N ILE A 56 0.16 1.46 -6.81
CA ILE A 56 0.63 2.80 -7.21
C ILE A 56 0.33 3.05 -8.68
N GLN A 57 0.66 2.08 -9.55
CA GLN A 57 0.41 2.18 -10.98
C GLN A 57 -1.09 2.34 -11.28
N ALA A 58 -1.95 1.53 -10.64
CA ALA A 58 -3.40 1.61 -10.80
C ALA A 58 -3.96 2.96 -10.35
N MET A 59 -3.48 3.50 -9.22
CA MET A 59 -3.89 4.84 -8.77
C MET A 59 -3.52 5.92 -9.79
N GLN A 60 -2.31 5.87 -10.37
CA GLN A 60 -1.89 6.81 -11.39
C GLN A 60 -2.74 6.72 -12.67
N GLN A 61 -3.06 5.51 -13.10
CA GLN A 61 -3.92 5.28 -14.28
C GLN A 61 -5.35 5.83 -14.07
N LEU A 62 -5.86 5.78 -12.85
CA LEU A 62 -7.16 6.34 -12.48
C LEU A 62 -7.12 7.86 -12.21
N GLY A 63 -5.98 8.52 -12.38
CA GLY A 63 -5.81 9.94 -12.06
C GLY A 63 -5.84 10.27 -10.57
N LEU A 64 -5.71 9.27 -9.70
CA LEU A 64 -5.66 9.45 -8.24
C LEU A 64 -4.23 9.74 -7.78
N PRO A 65 -4.03 10.63 -6.78
CA PRO A 65 -2.73 10.77 -6.14
C PRO A 65 -2.41 9.48 -5.37
N ALA A 66 -1.29 8.84 -5.70
CA ALA A 66 -0.81 7.66 -4.97
C ALA A 66 -0.26 8.05 -3.59
N ILE A 67 -1.07 7.95 -2.54
CA ILE A 67 -0.67 8.23 -1.16
C ILE A 67 -0.27 6.94 -0.45
N ILE A 68 0.89 6.95 0.20
CA ILE A 68 1.36 5.92 1.11
C ILE A 68 1.30 6.47 2.54
N HIS A 69 0.65 5.73 3.44
CA HIS A 69 0.68 5.98 4.88
C HIS A 69 1.91 5.27 5.46
N ALA A 70 2.94 6.02 5.84
CA ALA A 70 4.14 5.48 6.45
C ALA A 70 4.07 5.64 7.98
N TYR A 71 4.20 4.53 8.70
CA TYR A 71 4.13 4.45 10.15
C TYR A 71 5.52 4.13 10.69
N TYR A 72 6.13 5.13 11.35
CA TYR A 72 7.43 5.00 12.01
C TYR A 72 7.20 4.45 13.41
N MET A 73 7.82 3.31 13.71
CA MET A 73 7.53 2.52 14.91
C MET A 73 8.74 2.43 15.84
N GLN A 74 8.44 2.42 17.14
CA GLN A 74 9.33 1.93 18.18
C GLN A 74 8.65 0.77 18.89
N ALA A 75 9.41 -0.29 19.20
CA ALA A 75 8.91 -1.49 19.85
C ALA A 75 9.99 -2.10 20.74
N GLN A 76 9.56 -2.91 21.71
CA GLN A 76 10.45 -3.61 22.63
C GLN A 76 11.17 -4.77 21.96
N GLU A 77 10.44 -5.56 21.16
CA GLU A 77 10.99 -6.73 20.49
C GLU A 77 10.96 -6.55 18.96
N ILE A 78 12.16 -6.52 18.38
CA ILE A 78 12.38 -6.41 16.94
C ILE A 78 13.35 -7.50 16.52
N TRP A 79 12.93 -8.32 15.57
CA TRP A 79 13.80 -9.25 14.87
C TRP A 79 14.27 -8.55 13.59
N ASN A 80 15.57 -8.32 13.49
CA ASN A 80 16.16 -7.69 12.31
C ASN A 80 16.12 -8.63 11.10
N THR A 81 16.52 -8.12 9.93
CA THR A 81 16.55 -8.89 8.68
C THR A 81 17.27 -10.22 8.82
N GLU A 82 18.45 -10.23 9.43
CA GLU A 82 19.25 -11.45 9.59
C GLU A 82 18.57 -12.50 10.46
N ALA A 83 17.80 -12.09 11.47
CA ALA A 83 17.04 -13.01 12.31
C ALA A 83 15.84 -13.65 11.58
N ILE A 84 15.35 -13.03 10.49
CA ILE A 84 14.12 -13.47 9.82
C ILE A 84 14.33 -14.12 8.44
N ILE A 85 15.56 -14.16 7.92
CA ILE A 85 15.85 -14.71 6.57
C ILE A 85 15.39 -16.16 6.39
N GLN A 86 15.33 -16.93 7.47
CA GLN A 86 14.87 -18.32 7.46
C GLN A 86 13.34 -18.44 7.39
N TYR A 87 12.61 -17.36 7.68
CA TYR A 87 11.15 -17.32 7.73
C TYR A 87 10.54 -16.56 6.55
N VAL A 88 11.31 -15.72 5.86
CA VAL A 88 10.84 -14.88 4.76
C VAL A 88 11.83 -14.96 3.61
N PRO A 89 11.50 -15.67 2.51
CA PRO A 89 12.42 -15.90 1.40
C PRO A 89 13.06 -14.65 0.79
N ASP A 90 12.35 -13.52 0.78
CA ASP A 90 12.80 -12.25 0.20
C ASP A 90 13.16 -11.17 1.23
N ALA A 91 13.31 -11.53 2.52
CA ALA A 91 13.62 -10.54 3.58
C ALA A 91 14.85 -9.69 3.27
N ARG A 92 15.94 -10.30 2.77
CA ARG A 92 17.16 -9.55 2.40
C ARG A 92 16.96 -8.61 1.21
N CYS A 93 16.09 -8.96 0.26
CA CYS A 93 15.82 -8.14 -0.91
C CYS A 93 15.25 -6.78 -0.52
N TYR A 94 14.45 -6.73 0.55
CA TYR A 94 13.71 -5.54 0.97
C TYR A 94 14.08 -5.04 2.37
N GLY A 95 15.16 -5.58 2.95
CA GLY A 95 15.59 -5.24 4.32
C GLY A 95 14.47 -5.42 5.34
N GLU A 96 13.61 -6.42 5.13
CA GLU A 96 12.46 -6.67 6.01
C GLU A 96 12.96 -7.00 7.41
N SER A 97 12.28 -6.49 8.42
CA SER A 97 12.44 -6.82 9.83
C SER A 97 11.04 -7.00 10.42
N TRP A 98 10.95 -7.69 11.55
CA TRP A 98 9.67 -7.95 12.22
C TRP A 98 9.60 -7.26 13.57
N VAL A 99 8.58 -6.45 13.75
CA VAL A 99 8.14 -6.03 15.09
C VAL A 99 7.27 -7.13 15.68
N ARG A 100 7.65 -7.63 16.85
CA ARG A 100 7.09 -8.82 17.50
C ARG A 100 6.13 -8.50 18.65
N THR A 101 6.16 -7.27 19.16
CA THR A 101 5.27 -6.75 20.21
C THR A 101 4.40 -5.62 19.68
N VAL A 102 3.37 -5.22 20.43
CA VAL A 102 2.67 -3.96 20.16
C VAL A 102 3.69 -2.81 20.20
N PRO A 103 3.75 -1.93 19.17
CA PRO A 103 4.66 -0.78 19.21
C PRO A 103 4.37 0.13 20.40
N THR A 104 5.41 0.60 21.08
CA THR A 104 5.31 1.56 22.18
C THR A 104 5.07 2.99 21.68
N HIS A 105 5.52 3.27 20.45
CA HIS A 105 5.27 4.53 19.78
C HIS A 105 5.05 4.30 18.28
N VAL A 106 4.05 4.99 17.73
CA VAL A 106 3.78 5.01 16.29
C VAL A 106 3.55 6.44 15.86
N HIS A 107 4.31 6.89 14.87
CA HIS A 107 4.15 8.19 14.24
C HIS A 107 3.86 8.01 12.75
N ARG A 108 2.71 8.48 12.29
CA ARG A 108 2.29 8.41 10.89
C ARG A 108 2.74 9.65 10.12
N VAL A 109 3.26 9.45 8.91
CA VAL A 109 3.49 10.50 7.91
C VAL A 109 2.96 10.02 6.56
N ASP A 110 2.20 10.87 5.90
CA ASP A 110 1.67 10.58 4.57
C ASP A 110 2.61 11.10 3.48
N TYR A 111 2.82 10.27 2.46
CA TYR A 111 3.67 10.58 1.32
C TYR A 111 2.90 10.38 0.02
N GLN A 112 2.91 11.39 -0.84
CA GLN A 112 2.55 11.19 -2.24
C GLN A 112 3.75 10.64 -2.99
N VAL A 113 3.53 9.56 -3.73
CA VAL A 113 4.50 8.99 -4.66
C VAL A 113 4.48 9.80 -5.95
N LEU A 114 5.63 10.33 -6.33
CA LEU A 114 5.84 11.11 -7.55
C LEU A 114 6.92 10.46 -8.40
N GLU A 115 6.78 10.56 -9.72
CA GLU A 115 7.76 10.05 -10.70
C GLU A 115 8.20 8.59 -10.45
N PRO A 116 7.26 7.64 -10.25
CA PRO A 116 7.63 6.25 -10.01
C PRO A 116 8.25 5.63 -11.25
N GLN A 117 9.33 4.90 -11.04
CA GLN A 117 10.06 4.13 -12.04
C GLN A 117 9.76 2.66 -11.81
N PHE A 118 8.96 2.08 -12.70
CA PHE A 118 8.56 0.69 -12.61
C PHE A 118 9.42 -0.22 -13.49
N TYR A 119 9.59 -1.45 -13.04
CA TYR A 119 10.23 -2.50 -13.83
C TYR A 119 9.48 -3.82 -13.62
N GLN A 120 9.24 -4.53 -14.72
CA GLN A 120 8.64 -5.86 -14.69
C GLN A 120 9.39 -6.76 -15.67
N THR A 121 9.77 -7.95 -15.21
CA THR A 121 10.29 -8.99 -16.12
C THR A 121 9.11 -9.70 -16.78
N LYS A 122 9.37 -10.52 -17.82
CA LYS A 122 8.30 -11.24 -18.55
C LYS A 122 7.41 -12.11 -17.64
N THR A 123 7.94 -12.62 -16.54
CA THR A 123 7.27 -13.57 -15.64
C THR A 123 7.25 -13.13 -14.17
N GLY A 124 7.84 -11.97 -13.86
CA GLY A 124 8.01 -11.50 -12.49
C GLY A 124 6.96 -10.46 -12.07
N PRO A 125 6.87 -10.18 -10.76
CA PRO A 125 6.02 -9.12 -10.24
C PRO A 125 6.52 -7.74 -10.68
N LEU A 126 5.62 -6.74 -10.67
CA LEU A 126 6.01 -5.36 -10.89
C LEU A 126 6.88 -4.90 -9.70
N ARG A 127 7.94 -4.16 -9.98
CA ARG A 127 8.82 -3.57 -8.96
C ARG A 127 8.89 -2.06 -9.12
N LEU A 128 8.93 -1.36 -8.00
CA LEU A 128 9.23 0.06 -7.94
C LEU A 128 10.74 0.24 -7.72
N LEU A 129 11.47 0.65 -8.76
CA LEU A 129 12.93 0.85 -8.71
C LEU A 129 13.31 2.17 -8.06
N GLY A 130 12.45 3.19 -8.22
CA GLY A 130 12.68 4.52 -7.68
C GLY A 130 11.40 5.34 -7.71
N ALA A 131 11.29 6.30 -6.80
CA ALA A 131 10.23 7.31 -6.77
C ALA A 131 10.64 8.44 -5.83
N GLN A 132 10.05 9.61 -6.02
CA GLN A 132 10.09 10.67 -5.02
C GLN A 132 8.93 10.50 -4.03
N PHE A 133 9.22 10.58 -2.74
CA PHE A 133 8.21 10.52 -1.68
C PHE A 133 8.04 11.92 -1.06
N LYS A 134 7.04 12.66 -1.54
CA LYS A 134 6.76 14.02 -1.06
C LYS A 134 5.74 13.99 0.08
N ARG A 135 6.11 14.53 1.25
CA ARG A 135 5.20 14.63 2.39
C ARG A 135 3.93 15.39 2.01
N ARG A 136 2.78 14.91 2.49
CA ARG A 136 1.48 15.56 2.35
C ARG A 136 0.76 15.62 3.70
N PRO A 137 -0.19 16.56 3.88
CA PRO A 137 -1.16 16.48 4.96
C PRO A 137 -1.94 15.17 4.92
N PHE A 138 -2.67 14.89 6.01
CA PHE A 138 -3.53 13.72 6.10
C PHE A 138 -4.38 13.52 4.84
N SER A 139 -4.36 12.31 4.31
CA SER A 139 -5.22 11.88 3.22
C SER A 139 -5.74 10.48 3.51
N ASP A 140 -6.89 10.13 2.91
CA ASP A 140 -7.40 8.77 2.90
C ASP A 140 -7.67 8.36 1.45
N ASN A 141 -7.01 7.30 1.01
CA ASN A 141 -7.16 6.78 -0.34
C ASN A 141 -8.57 6.26 -0.62
N VAL A 142 -9.23 5.68 0.39
CA VAL A 142 -10.61 5.17 0.26
C VAL A 142 -11.57 6.31 -0.03
N THR A 143 -11.49 7.39 0.74
CA THR A 143 -12.29 8.60 0.54
C THR A 143 -12.08 9.17 -0.87
N ARG A 144 -10.82 9.31 -1.32
CA ARG A 144 -10.53 9.84 -2.68
C ARG A 144 -11.09 8.98 -3.81
N LEU A 145 -11.01 7.67 -3.66
CA LEU A 145 -11.57 6.74 -4.64
C LEU A 145 -13.11 6.84 -4.66
N ALA A 146 -13.76 6.99 -3.50
CA ALA A 146 -15.19 7.21 -3.42
C ALA A 146 -15.61 8.53 -4.08
N ASP A 147 -14.84 9.60 -3.86
CA ASP A 147 -15.06 10.92 -4.46
C ASP A 147 -14.96 10.88 -5.98
N LEU A 148 -13.95 10.18 -6.52
CA LEU A 148 -13.77 9.99 -7.97
C LEU A 148 -15.02 9.40 -8.62
N PHE A 149 -15.64 8.43 -7.97
CA PHE A 149 -16.86 7.79 -8.47
C PHE A 149 -18.16 8.50 -8.07
N ARG A 150 -18.09 9.58 -7.28
CA ARG A 150 -19.24 10.32 -6.72
C ARG A 150 -20.19 9.41 -5.96
N LEU A 151 -19.65 8.51 -5.13
CA LEU A 151 -20.46 7.53 -4.41
C LEU A 151 -21.30 8.22 -3.33
N HIS A 152 -22.63 8.12 -3.46
CA HIS A 152 -23.58 8.68 -2.49
C HIS A 152 -23.63 7.90 -1.17
N ASP A 153 -23.44 6.57 -1.22
CA ASP A 153 -23.27 5.73 -0.02
C ASP A 153 -21.79 5.37 0.18
N SER A 154 -21.03 6.35 0.68
CA SER A 154 -19.62 6.15 1.02
C SER A 154 -19.41 5.16 2.18
N SER A 155 -20.45 4.89 2.99
CA SER A 155 -20.35 4.03 4.16
C SER A 155 -20.22 2.55 3.78
N THR A 156 -21.04 2.08 2.83
CA THR A 156 -20.93 0.72 2.29
C THR A 156 -19.61 0.53 1.56
N PHE A 157 -19.21 1.50 0.76
CA PHE A 157 -17.93 1.48 0.07
C PHE A 157 -16.75 1.38 1.05
N ALA A 158 -16.69 2.26 2.05
CA ALA A 158 -15.64 2.25 3.06
C ALA A 158 -15.59 0.93 3.84
N ARG A 159 -16.76 0.33 4.13
CA ARG A 159 -16.83 -1.00 4.78
C ARG A 159 -16.24 -2.10 3.90
N LEU A 160 -16.52 -2.10 2.60
CA LEU A 160 -15.94 -3.08 1.67
C LEU A 160 -14.43 -2.88 1.54
N MET A 161 -13.97 -1.63 1.42
CA MET A 161 -12.54 -1.32 1.38
C MET A 161 -11.82 -1.82 2.63
N ARG A 162 -12.36 -1.58 3.84
CA ARG A 162 -11.81 -2.13 5.09
C ARG A 162 -11.80 -3.67 5.13
N LYS A 163 -12.80 -4.32 4.54
CA LYS A 163 -12.92 -5.79 4.54
C LYS A 163 -11.85 -6.45 3.66
N TYR A 164 -11.60 -5.89 2.49
CA TYR A 164 -10.72 -6.49 1.48
C TYR A 164 -9.31 -5.89 1.43
N GLY A 165 -9.13 -4.66 1.90
CA GLY A 165 -7.90 -3.87 1.83
C GLY A 165 -7.78 -3.12 0.51
N TYR A 166 -7.35 -1.86 0.56
CA TYR A 166 -7.29 -0.97 -0.60
C TYR A 166 -6.43 -1.55 -1.74
N ALA A 167 -5.21 -2.00 -1.43
CA ALA A 167 -4.29 -2.57 -2.42
C ALA A 167 -4.90 -3.76 -3.17
N LYS A 168 -5.55 -4.66 -2.44
CA LYS A 168 -6.18 -5.84 -3.04
C LYS A 168 -7.33 -5.45 -3.95
N VAL A 169 -8.16 -4.48 -3.54
CA VAL A 169 -9.25 -3.97 -4.37
C VAL A 169 -8.70 -3.35 -5.65
N MET A 170 -7.70 -2.47 -5.54
CA MET A 170 -7.08 -1.83 -6.71
C MET A 170 -6.45 -2.85 -7.66
N PHE A 171 -5.72 -3.83 -7.14
CA PHE A 171 -5.08 -4.85 -7.95
C PHE A 171 -6.08 -5.67 -8.76
N ASN A 172 -7.24 -6.01 -8.17
CA ASN A 172 -8.23 -6.88 -8.81
C ASN A 172 -9.29 -6.13 -9.61
N LEU A 173 -9.59 -4.87 -9.29
CA LEU A 173 -10.72 -4.12 -9.88
C LEU A 173 -10.30 -2.88 -10.70
N LYS A 174 -9.00 -2.65 -10.93
CA LYS A 174 -8.54 -1.47 -11.68
C LYS A 174 -9.15 -1.37 -13.09
N ASP A 175 -9.31 -2.48 -13.79
CA ASP A 175 -9.77 -2.48 -15.18
C ASP A 175 -11.29 -2.22 -15.24
N GLU A 176 -12.05 -2.66 -14.25
CA GLU A 176 -13.44 -2.27 -14.03
C GLU A 176 -13.55 -0.76 -13.73
N PHE A 177 -12.69 -0.24 -12.84
CA PHE A 177 -12.69 1.19 -12.52
C PHE A 177 -12.39 2.06 -13.73
N LEU A 178 -11.40 1.68 -14.56
CA LEU A 178 -11.08 2.39 -15.79
C LEU A 178 -12.25 2.38 -16.78
N ARG A 179 -12.85 1.21 -17.03
CA ARG A 179 -14.02 1.09 -17.92
C ARG A 179 -15.21 1.97 -17.47
N LEU A 180 -15.43 2.07 -16.16
CA LEU A 180 -16.47 2.93 -15.59
C LEU A 180 -16.20 4.43 -15.80
N LEU A 181 -14.94 4.85 -15.81
CA LEU A 181 -14.56 6.24 -16.11
C LEU A 181 -14.72 6.55 -17.60
N ASP A 182 -14.34 5.64 -18.48
CA ASP A 182 -14.49 5.80 -19.92
C ASP A 182 -15.97 5.96 -20.30
N THR A 183 -16.83 5.09 -19.77
CA THR A 183 -18.28 5.13 -20.05
C THR A 183 -18.93 6.44 -19.54
N LYS A 184 -18.47 6.96 -18.39
CA LYS A 184 -18.94 8.26 -17.87
C LYS A 184 -18.54 9.41 -18.79
N THR A 185 -17.33 9.38 -19.34
CA THR A 185 -16.81 10.42 -20.23
C THR A 185 -17.61 10.45 -21.53
N GLU A 186 -17.84 9.29 -22.16
CA GLU A 186 -18.65 9.18 -23.37
C GLU A 186 -20.10 9.65 -23.18
N SER A 187 -20.69 9.38 -22.02
CA SER A 187 -22.06 9.81 -21.70
C SER A 187 -22.17 11.33 -21.56
N GLN A 188 -21.20 11.96 -20.90
CA GLN A 188 -21.14 13.41 -20.74
C GLN A 188 -20.90 14.14 -22.08
N GLU A 189 -20.03 13.60 -22.94
CA GLU A 189 -19.79 14.18 -24.28
C GLU A 189 -21.02 14.08 -25.19
N LYS A 190 -21.81 13.00 -25.09
CA LYS A 190 -23.06 12.88 -25.85
C LYS A 190 -24.11 13.89 -25.39
N GLU A 191 -24.26 14.10 -24.08
CA GLU A 191 -25.17 15.11 -23.53
C GLU A 191 -24.79 16.55 -23.94
N LEU A 192 -23.49 16.87 -23.95
CA LEU A 192 -22.99 18.19 -24.38
C LEU A 192 -23.13 18.46 -25.88
N ASN A 193 -23.09 17.41 -26.71
CA ASN A 193 -23.23 17.55 -28.17
C ASN A 193 -24.68 17.48 -28.66
N HIS A 194 -25.64 17.14 -27.79
CA HIS A 194 -27.07 16.98 -28.14
C HIS A 194 -28.00 17.86 -27.30
N GLY A 195 -27.46 18.80 -26.50
CA GLY A 195 -28.19 19.86 -25.79
C GLY A 195 -27.91 21.22 -26.39
#